data_AF-A0A349PLN8-F1
#
_entry.id   AF-A0A349PLN8-F1
#
_cell.length_a   1.000
_cell.length_b   1.000
_cell.length_c   1.000
_cell.angle_alpha   90.00
_cell.angle_beta   90.00
_cell.angle_gamma   90.00
#
_symmetry.space_group_name_H-M   'P 1'
#
loop_
_entity.id
_entity.type
_entity.pdbx_description
1 polymer ?
#
loop_
_entity_poly.entity_id
_entity_poly.type
_entity_poly.pdbx_seq_one_letter_code
_entity_poly.pdbx_strand_id
1 'polypeptide(L)'
;MRRSRRIFEEYQSENFNPDERYNLAYKRVKRIKGFYVHAMVYVLVNIFIVYGNFFGNSNKDYDFWSWQTFSTALFWGIGLLAHGLSVFGRNIFFGQNWEERKIKEFMEKEKREKWE
;
A
#
# COMPACT_ATOMS: atom_id res chain seq x y z
N MET A 1 -32.52 8.04 -0.05
CA MET A 1 -31.23 7.40 0.38
C MET A 1 -31.37 6.11 1.22
N ARG A 2 -32.56 5.57 1.54
CA ARG A 2 -32.68 4.32 2.35
C ARG A 2 -32.73 3.00 1.56
N ARG A 3 -33.00 3.05 0.25
CA ARG A 3 -33.19 1.83 -0.59
C ARG A 3 -31.87 1.19 -1.02
N SER A 4 -30.83 2.00 -1.31
CA SER A 4 -29.50 1.47 -1.69
C SER A 4 -28.78 0.73 -0.57
N ARG A 5 -28.94 1.14 0.69
CA ARG A 5 -28.33 0.41 1.83
C ARG A 5 -28.92 -0.99 2.00
N ARG A 6 -30.24 -1.13 1.90
CA ARG A 6 -30.91 -2.42 2.05
C ARG A 6 -30.48 -3.45 1.00
N ILE A 7 -30.39 -3.03 -0.27
CA ILE A 7 -29.95 -3.91 -1.36
C ILE A 7 -28.49 -4.34 -1.16
N PHE A 8 -27.65 -3.44 -0.63
CA PHE A 8 -26.25 -3.75 -0.31
C PHE A 8 -26.12 -4.72 0.86
N GLU A 9 -26.90 -4.53 1.93
CA GLU A 9 -26.96 -5.42 3.09
C GLU A 9 -27.46 -6.82 2.72
N GLU A 10 -28.49 -6.91 1.87
CA GLU A 10 -29.07 -8.16 1.40
C GLU A 10 -28.09 -8.94 0.52
N TYR A 11 -27.44 -8.28 -0.45
CA TYR A 11 -26.41 -8.91 -1.29
C TYR A 11 -25.17 -9.33 -0.47
N GLN A 12 -24.76 -8.48 0.48
CA GLN A 12 -23.67 -8.80 1.38
C GLN A 12 -24.01 -10.01 2.25
N SER A 13 -25.29 -10.20 2.64
CA SER A 13 -25.75 -11.36 3.41
C SER A 13 -25.86 -12.64 2.57
N GLU A 14 -26.28 -12.54 1.30
CA GLU A 14 -26.47 -13.68 0.40
C GLU A 14 -25.13 -14.29 -0.04
N ASN A 15 -24.12 -13.45 -0.29
CA ASN A 15 -22.75 -13.86 -0.64
C ASN A 15 -21.78 -13.84 0.57
N PHE A 16 -22.29 -13.81 1.80
CA PHE A 16 -21.45 -13.69 3.00
C PHE A 16 -20.73 -15.00 3.33
N ASN A 17 -19.48 -15.17 2.90
CA ASN A 17 -18.60 -16.18 3.47
C ASN A 17 -17.67 -15.53 4.52
N PRO A 18 -17.77 -15.89 5.82
CA PRO A 18 -16.88 -15.39 6.87
C PRO A 18 -15.39 -15.54 6.50
N ASP A 19 -15.05 -16.63 5.82
CA ASP A 19 -13.68 -16.97 5.44
C ASP A 19 -13.11 -15.98 4.38
N GLU A 20 -13.97 -15.46 3.50
CA GLU A 20 -13.54 -14.60 2.41
C GLU A 20 -13.25 -13.17 2.88
N ARG A 21 -14.08 -12.61 3.77
CA ARG A 21 -13.80 -11.30 4.42
C ARG A 21 -12.53 -11.39 5.26
N TYR A 22 -12.35 -12.49 5.98
CA TYR A 22 -11.14 -12.72 6.76
C TYR A 22 -9.90 -12.77 5.85
N ASN A 23 -9.96 -13.51 4.74
CA ASN A 23 -8.85 -13.60 3.79
C ASN A 23 -8.54 -12.25 3.12
N LEU A 24 -9.56 -11.47 2.77
CA LEU A 24 -9.38 -10.13 2.19
C LEU A 24 -8.72 -9.16 3.18
N ALA A 25 -9.17 -9.18 4.44
CA ALA A 25 -8.59 -8.39 5.52
C ALA A 25 -7.15 -8.84 5.81
N TYR A 26 -6.89 -10.15 5.85
CA TYR A 26 -5.56 -10.72 6.03
C TYR A 26 -4.59 -10.30 4.92
N LYS A 27 -5.01 -10.37 3.65
CA LYS A 27 -4.21 -9.90 2.51
C LYS A 27 -3.91 -8.40 2.59
N ARG A 28 -4.86 -7.57 3.05
CA ARG A 28 -4.62 -6.14 3.30
C ARG A 28 -3.55 -5.94 4.38
N VAL A 29 -3.71 -6.57 5.54
CA VAL A 29 -2.75 -6.46 6.66
C VAL A 29 -1.37 -6.96 6.26
N LYS A 30 -1.27 -8.07 5.52
CA LYS A 30 0.01 -8.62 5.04
C LYS A 30 0.75 -7.63 4.14
N ARG A 31 0.05 -6.96 3.22
CA ARG A 31 0.64 -5.92 2.35
C ARG A 31 1.12 -4.70 3.14
N ILE A 32 0.32 -4.25 4.10
CA ILE A 32 0.68 -3.13 4.98
C ILE A 32 1.94 -3.49 5.80
N LYS A 33 1.96 -4.66 6.45
CA LYS A 33 3.14 -5.14 7.19
C LYS A 33 4.39 -5.24 6.30
N GLY A 34 4.25 -5.76 5.09
CA GLY A 34 5.36 -5.85 4.13
C GLY A 34 5.97 -4.48 3.79
N PHE A 35 5.13 -3.47 3.56
CA PHE A 35 5.60 -2.11 3.36
C PHE A 35 6.33 -1.54 4.58
N TYR A 36 5.77 -1.70 5.79
CA TYR A 36 6.41 -1.20 7.01
C TYR A 36 7.79 -1.82 7.24
N VAL A 37 7.95 -3.12 6.99
CA VAL A 37 9.26 -3.78 7.07
C VAL A 37 10.24 -3.16 6.07
N HIS A 38 9.82 -2.97 4.82
CA HIS A 38 10.68 -2.40 3.79
C HIS A 38 11.06 -0.94 4.09
N ALA A 39 10.10 -0.13 4.56
CA ALA A 39 10.33 1.24 4.99
C ALA A 39 11.27 1.31 6.21
N MET A 40 11.10 0.42 7.18
CA MET A 40 11.96 0.35 8.36
C MET A 40 13.39 0.00 7.98
N VAL A 41 13.59 -0.99 7.12
CA VAL A 41 14.93 -1.36 6.61
C VAL A 41 15.56 -0.18 5.85
N TYR A 42 14.80 0.50 4.99
CA TYR A 42 15.27 1.69 4.27
C TYR A 42 15.76 2.79 5.24
N VAL A 43 14.98 3.11 6.27
CA VAL A 43 15.34 4.12 7.27
C VAL A 43 16.58 3.70 8.06
N LEU A 44 16.64 2.44 8.53
CA LEU A 44 17.78 1.92 9.29
C LEU A 44 19.08 1.94 8.48
N VAL A 45 19.03 1.54 7.22
CA VAL A 45 20.21 1.57 6.31
C VAL A 45 20.66 3.01 6.07
N ASN A 46 19.73 3.93 5.79
CA ASN A 46 20.08 5.34 5.62
C ASN A 46 20.69 5.95 6.88
N ILE A 47 20.13 5.65 8.07
CA ILE A 47 20.71 6.09 9.35
C ILE A 47 22.11 5.51 9.54
N PHE A 48 22.32 4.22 9.24
CA PHE A 48 23.64 3.59 9.36
C PHE A 48 24.67 4.24 8.43
N ILE A 49 24.29 4.56 7.19
CA ILE A 49 25.17 5.26 6.23
C ILE A 49 25.51 6.66 6.74
N VAL A 50 24.52 7.45 7.18
CA VAL A 50 24.73 8.81 7.69
C VAL A 50 25.57 8.80 8.97
N TYR A 51 25.28 7.89 9.89
CA TYR A 51 26.01 7.74 11.15
C TYR A 51 27.45 7.29 10.92
N GLY A 52 27.66 6.29 10.06
CA GLY A 52 28.97 5.80 9.69
C GLY A 52 29.83 6.87 9.01
N ASN A 53 29.22 7.73 8.19
CA ASN A 53 29.93 8.83 7.54
C ASN A 53 30.24 9.98 8.54
N PHE A 54 29.30 10.32 9.42
CA PHE A 54 29.51 11.33 10.45
C PHE A 54 30.63 10.97 11.46
N PHE A 55 30.69 9.71 11.89
CA PHE A 55 31.73 9.24 12.83
C PHE A 55 33.02 8.76 12.15
N GLY A 56 32.95 8.31 10.90
CA GLY A 56 34.09 7.78 10.14
C GLY A 56 35.01 8.83 9.50
N ASN A 57 34.76 10.12 9.75
CA ASN A 57 35.47 11.28 9.18
C ASN A 57 36.92 11.46 9.67
N SER A 58 37.69 10.37 9.80
CA SER A 58 39.15 10.38 9.94
C SER A 58 39.91 10.18 8.62
N ASN A 59 39.27 9.74 7.53
CA ASN A 59 39.93 9.51 6.24
C ASN A 59 39.30 10.37 5.13
N LYS A 60 40.04 11.38 4.70
CA LYS A 60 39.64 12.51 3.83
C LYS A 60 39.42 12.19 2.35
N ASP A 61 39.15 10.93 1.99
CA ASP A 61 39.09 10.50 0.56
C ASP A 61 37.75 9.89 0.13
N TYR A 62 36.79 9.75 1.04
CA TYR A 62 35.43 9.37 0.66
C TYR A 62 34.59 10.64 0.53
N ASP A 63 34.43 11.08 -0.71
CA ASP A 63 33.62 12.23 -1.07
C ASP A 63 32.23 12.09 -0.45
N PHE A 64 31.96 12.81 0.64
CA PHE A 64 30.70 12.76 1.39
C PHE A 64 29.51 13.10 0.49
N TRP A 65 29.79 13.84 -0.58
CA TRP A 65 28.91 14.28 -1.67
C TRP A 65 28.94 13.37 -2.90
N SER A 66 29.52 12.18 -2.79
CA SER A 66 29.51 11.17 -3.85
C SER A 66 28.07 10.90 -4.30
N TRP A 67 27.81 11.23 -5.56
CA TRP A 67 26.55 10.97 -6.24
C TRP A 67 26.13 9.48 -6.10
N GLN A 68 27.07 8.55 -5.95
CA GLN A 68 26.78 7.13 -5.71
C GLN A 68 26.02 6.88 -4.38
N THR A 69 26.35 7.60 -3.30
CA THR A 69 25.70 7.40 -1.99
C THR A 69 24.25 7.91 -2.01
N PHE A 70 24.01 9.06 -2.63
CA PHE A 70 22.67 9.65 -2.74
C PHE A 70 21.81 9.00 -3.82
N SER A 71 22.40 8.56 -4.95
CA SER A 71 21.66 7.89 -6.01
C SER A 71 21.05 6.57 -5.53
N THR A 72 21.77 5.78 -4.72
CA THR A 72 21.24 4.54 -4.15
C THR A 72 20.00 4.79 -3.30
N ALA A 73 20.06 5.78 -2.40
CA ALA A 73 18.93 6.18 -1.58
C ALA A 73 17.79 6.77 -2.41
N LEU A 74 18.07 7.54 -3.46
CA LEU A 74 17.05 8.08 -4.37
C LEU A 74 16.31 6.98 -5.14
N PHE A 75 17.02 6.04 -5.76
CA PHE A 75 16.39 4.94 -6.51
C PHE A 75 15.58 4.03 -5.58
N TRP A 76 16.10 3.69 -4.40
CA TRP A 76 15.36 2.94 -3.40
C TRP A 76 14.17 3.73 -2.84
N GLY A 77 14.30 5.05 -2.68
CA GLY A 77 13.23 5.95 -2.27
C GLY A 77 12.09 5.99 -3.28
N ILE A 78 12.39 6.00 -4.59
CA ILE A 78 11.37 5.89 -5.65
C ILE A 78 10.65 4.54 -5.58
N GLY A 79 11.40 3.44 -5.38
CA GLY A 79 10.81 2.10 -5.19
C GLY A 79 9.91 2.02 -3.97
N LEU A 80 10.33 2.62 -2.85
CA LEU A 80 9.56 2.71 -1.61
C LEU A 80 8.29 3.55 -1.82
N LEU A 81 8.38 4.70 -2.48
CA LEU A 81 7.23 5.55 -2.80
C LEU A 81 6.23 4.81 -3.70
N ALA A 82 6.69 4.13 -4.74
CA ALA A 82 5.84 3.34 -5.62
C ALA A 82 5.13 2.20 -4.86
N HIS A 83 5.85 1.50 -3.96
CA HIS A 83 5.26 0.48 -3.10
C HIS A 83 4.23 1.07 -2.13
N GLY A 84 4.54 2.22 -1.53
CA GLY A 84 3.65 2.96 -0.65
C GLY A 84 2.37 3.40 -1.36
N LEU A 85 2.47 3.92 -2.58
CA LEU A 85 1.32 4.24 -3.42
C LEU A 85 0.53 2.99 -3.82
N SER A 86 1.16 1.83 -4.03
CA SER A 86 0.44 0.58 -4.32
C SER A 86 -0.35 0.07 -3.10
N VAL A 87 0.23 0.19 -1.89
CA VAL A 87 -0.38 -0.28 -0.64
C VAL A 87 -1.43 0.70 -0.12
N PHE A 88 -1.13 2.00 -0.10
CA PHE A 88 -1.99 3.04 0.48
C PHE A 88 -2.68 3.93 -0.54
N GLY A 89 -2.26 3.95 -1.82
CA GLY A 89 -2.83 4.85 -2.82
C GLY A 89 -4.32 4.61 -3.05
N ARG A 90 -4.83 3.39 -2.88
CA ARG A 90 -6.28 3.16 -2.86
C ARG A 90 -7.00 3.92 -1.74
N ASN A 91 -6.38 4.02 -0.57
CA ASN A 91 -6.96 4.69 0.58
C ASN A 91 -6.76 6.22 0.52
N ILE A 92 -5.63 6.69 -0.01
CA ILE A 92 -5.25 8.11 -0.05
C ILE A 92 -5.83 8.83 -1.28
N PHE A 93 -5.74 8.24 -2.48
CA PHE A 93 -6.16 8.89 -3.73
C PHE A 93 -7.63 8.67 -4.08
N PHE A 94 -8.18 7.49 -3.79
CA PHE A 94 -9.48 7.10 -4.31
C PHE A 94 -10.64 7.27 -3.30
N GLY A 95 -10.34 7.31 -1.99
CA GLY A 95 -11.32 7.56 -0.93
C GLY A 95 -12.48 6.55 -0.89
N GLN A 96 -13.32 6.63 0.16
CA GLN A 96 -14.48 5.74 0.33
C GLN A 96 -15.45 5.77 -0.86
N ASN A 97 -15.57 6.92 -1.53
CA ASN A 97 -16.49 7.12 -2.65
C ASN A 97 -16.14 6.27 -3.88
N TRP A 98 -14.85 6.02 -4.15
CA TRP A 98 -14.45 5.14 -5.25
C TRP A 98 -14.68 3.67 -4.93
N GLU A 99 -14.45 3.24 -3.68
CA GLU A 99 -14.76 1.88 -3.25
C GLU A 99 -16.25 1.59 -3.38
N GLU A 100 -17.12 2.49 -2.90
CA GLU A 100 -18.58 2.34 -3.05
C GLU A 100 -19.01 2.27 -4.53
N ARG A 101 -18.43 3.12 -5.39
CA ARG A 101 -18.71 3.08 -6.83
C ARG A 101 -18.29 1.76 -7.46
N LYS A 102 -17.11 1.24 -7.14
CA LYS A 102 -16.62 -0.01 -7.73
C LYS A 102 -17.38 -1.22 -7.24
N ILE A 103 -17.75 -1.27 -5.96
CA ILE A 103 -18.60 -2.36 -5.46
C ILE A 103 -19.94 -2.34 -6.20
N LYS A 104 -20.56 -1.16 -6.37
CA LYS A 104 -21.81 -1.02 -7.12
C LYS A 104 -21.66 -1.50 -8.58
N GLU A 105 -20.56 -1.16 -9.25
CA GLU A 105 -20.29 -1.61 -10.62
C GLU A 105 -20.11 -3.13 -10.73
N PHE A 106 -19.43 -3.77 -9.76
CA PHE A 106 -19.31 -5.23 -9.71
C PHE A 106 -20.66 -5.90 -9.48
N MET A 107 -21.48 -5.36 -8.57
CA MET A 107 -22.82 -5.89 -8.30
C MET A 107 -23.73 -5.82 -9.53
N GLU A 108 -23.64 -4.74 -10.30
CA GLU A 108 -24.40 -4.59 -11.55
C GLU A 108 -23.92 -5.53 -12.66
N LYS A 109 -22.64 -5.93 -12.66
CA LYS A 109 -22.08 -6.91 -13.61
C LYS A 109 -22.49 -8.34 -13.27
N GLU A 110 -22.30 -8.79 -12.03
CA GLU A 110 -22.73 -10.14 -11.61
C GLU A 110 -24.23 -10.33 -11.80
N LYS A 111 -25.03 -9.30 -11.47
CA LYS A 111 -26.47 -9.38 -11.69
C LYS A 111 -26.78 -9.57 -13.17
N ARG A 112 -26.07 -8.91 -14.08
CA ARG A 112 -26.26 -9.04 -15.53
C ARG A 112 -25.88 -10.44 -16.02
N GLU A 113 -24.74 -10.99 -15.58
CA GLU A 113 -24.32 -12.36 -15.92
C GLU A 113 -25.26 -13.45 -15.36
N LYS A 114 -25.93 -13.21 -14.23
CA LYS A 114 -26.86 -14.20 -13.64
C LYS A 114 -28.22 -14.28 -14.36
N TRP A 115 -28.54 -13.29 -15.21
CA TRP A 115 -29.80 -13.23 -15.98
C TRP A 115 -29.61 -13.42 -17.49
N GLU A 116 -28.36 -13.63 -17.95
CA GLU A 116 -28.01 -14.11 -19.30
C GLU A 116 -27.77 -15.62 -19.27
#